data_AF-X1QVS7-F1
#
_entry.id   AF-X1QVS7-F1
#
_cell.length_a   1.000
_cell.length_b   1.000
_cell.length_c   1.000
_cell.angle_alpha   90.00
_cell.angle_beta   90.00
_cell.angle_gamma   90.00
#
_symmetry.space_group_name_H-M   'P 1'
#
loop_
_entity.id
_entity.type
_entity.pdbx_description
1 polymer ?
#
loop_
_entity_poly.entity_id
_entity_poly.type
_entity_poly.pdbx_seq_one_letter_code
_entity_poly.pdbx_strand_id
1 'polypeptide(L)'
;FDLEDNNLWQIKAERQVGNFIPPRERIRYYVIGYLRKVGKANFDSIVTTILPLLINGHRPTRADIADVLNEVAISYDSVNWEIKDPSVLAKQGILPLFVTEKREEYEMPPSTAHNQHIYRLAILCQKAGFVPYIGKQERNDPMLAALKPLTRLNVKAEPVQQKRIEQIDIIWAQADGTPVWAFEIEEHTSI
;
A
#
# COMPACT_ATOMS: atom_id res chain seq x y z
N PHE A 1 -21.03 3.56 3.18
CA PHE A 1 -21.51 2.18 3.17
C PHE A 1 -22.71 2.13 4.09
N ASP A 2 -23.71 1.33 3.75
CA ASP A 2 -24.88 1.03 4.58
C ASP A 2 -24.93 -0.48 4.80
N LEU A 3 -25.40 -0.90 5.98
CA LEU A 3 -25.59 -2.30 6.32
C LEU A 3 -27.01 -2.70 5.87
N GLU A 4 -27.11 -3.61 4.91
CA GLU A 4 -28.40 -4.12 4.45
C GLU A 4 -28.86 -5.36 5.24
N ASP A 5 -30.12 -5.74 5.06
CA ASP A 5 -30.79 -6.87 5.74
C ASP A 5 -30.11 -8.24 5.53
N ASN A 6 -29.20 -8.33 4.57
CA ASN A 6 -28.34 -9.50 4.34
C ASN A 6 -27.07 -9.51 5.21
N ASN A 7 -26.93 -8.58 6.17
CA ASN A 7 -25.75 -8.36 6.99
C ASN A 7 -24.47 -8.04 6.20
N LEU A 8 -24.59 -7.58 4.94
CA LEU A 8 -23.46 -7.17 4.12
C LEU A 8 -23.41 -5.64 4.04
N TRP A 9 -22.19 -5.09 4.14
CA TRP A 9 -21.94 -3.67 3.95
C TRP A 9 -21.93 -3.35 2.46
N GLN A 10 -22.89 -2.56 1.99
CA GLN A 10 -22.97 -2.13 0.60
C GLN A 10 -22.62 -0.66 0.44
N ILE A 11 -22.10 -0.31 -0.73
CA ILE A 11 -21.82 1.07 -1.11
C ILE A 11 -23.17 1.76 -1.32
N LYS A 12 -23.33 2.98 -0.79
CA LYS A 12 -24.56 3.77 -0.97
C LYS A 12 -24.87 3.89 -2.46
N ALA A 13 -26.13 3.68 -2.87
CA ALA A 13 -26.54 3.63 -4.28
C ALA A 13 -26.14 4.88 -5.10
N GLU A 14 -25.89 6.02 -4.45
CA GLU A 14 -25.45 7.28 -5.07
C GLU A 14 -23.96 7.58 -4.91
N ARG A 15 -23.16 6.67 -4.35
CA ARG A 15 -21.71 6.84 -4.20
C ARG A 15 -20.99 5.79 -5.02
N GLN A 16 -20.11 6.23 -5.92
CA GLN A 16 -19.13 5.35 -6.52
C GLN A 16 -17.97 5.17 -5.52
N VAL A 17 -17.50 3.95 -5.30
CA VAL A 17 -16.16 3.73 -4.74
C VAL A 17 -15.17 4.06 -5.85
N GLY A 18 -14.81 5.34 -5.92
CA GLY A 18 -13.77 5.81 -6.82
C GLY A 18 -12.39 5.58 -6.19
N ASN A 19 -11.43 5.18 -7.00
CA ASN A 19 -10.01 5.41 -6.69
C ASN A 19 -9.76 6.92 -6.67
N PHE A 20 -10.05 7.56 -5.54
CA PHE A 20 -9.78 8.98 -5.33
C PHE A 20 -8.29 9.18 -5.06
N ILE A 21 -7.49 8.97 -6.09
CA ILE A 21 -6.12 9.49 -6.14
C ILE A 21 -6.25 10.94 -6.58
N PRO A 22 -5.80 11.93 -5.78
CA PRO A 22 -5.83 13.32 -6.17
C PRO A 22 -5.20 13.53 -7.56
N PRO A 23 -5.79 14.36 -8.45
CA PRO A 23 -5.29 14.52 -9.83
C PRO A 23 -3.79 14.83 -9.92
N ARG A 24 -3.27 15.65 -8.99
CA ARG A 24 -1.85 15.99 -8.89
C ARG A 24 -0.96 14.77 -8.64
N GLU A 25 -1.36 13.88 -7.72
CA GLU A 25 -0.61 12.65 -7.43
C GLU A 25 -0.63 11.68 -8.61
N ARG A 26 -1.73 11.66 -9.36
CA ARG A 26 -1.85 10.86 -10.58
C ARG A 26 -0.92 11.35 -11.70
N ILE A 27 -0.88 12.67 -11.93
CA ILE A 27 0.06 13.30 -12.87
C ILE A 27 1.50 12.94 -12.47
N ARG A 28 1.82 13.12 -11.18
CA ARG A 28 3.14 12.85 -10.62
C ARG A 28 3.57 11.40 -10.86
N TYR A 29 2.69 10.44 -10.59
CA TYR A 29 2.95 9.03 -10.86
C TYR A 29 3.33 8.77 -12.32
N TYR A 30 2.54 9.28 -13.27
CA TYR A 30 2.80 9.06 -14.69
C TYR A 30 4.05 9.78 -15.19
N VAL A 31 4.34 11.00 -14.72
CA VAL A 31 5.55 11.76 -15.08
C VAL A 31 6.80 11.02 -14.64
N ILE A 32 6.84 10.59 -13.37
CA ILE A 32 7.97 9.84 -12.83
C ILE A 32 8.11 8.49 -13.56
N GLY A 33 7.02 7.75 -13.75
CA GLY A 33 7.07 6.47 -14.45
C GLY A 33 7.60 6.58 -15.88
N TYR A 34 7.15 7.61 -16.61
CA TYR A 34 7.61 7.88 -17.97
C TYR A 34 9.09 8.25 -18.02
N LEU A 35 9.53 9.19 -17.19
CA LEU A 35 10.93 9.62 -17.17
C LEU A 35 11.88 8.54 -16.65
N ARG A 36 11.45 7.65 -15.74
CA ARG A 36 12.27 6.47 -15.34
C ARG A 36 12.51 5.53 -16.51
N LYS A 37 11.51 5.37 -17.39
CA LYS A 37 11.57 4.47 -18.54
C LYS A 37 12.42 5.05 -19.67
N VAL A 38 12.29 6.34 -19.94
CA VAL A 38 12.94 7.01 -21.10
C VAL A 38 14.28 7.66 -20.73
N GLY A 39 14.50 7.96 -19.44
CA GLY A 39 15.66 8.67 -18.92
C GLY A 39 15.55 10.18 -19.12
N LYS A 40 15.42 10.63 -20.38
CA LYS A 40 15.40 12.04 -20.78
C LYS A 40 14.33 12.31 -21.84
N ALA A 41 13.47 13.30 -21.60
CA ALA A 41 12.39 13.64 -22.55
C ALA A 41 12.08 15.13 -22.61
N ASN A 42 11.61 15.62 -23.75
CA ASN A 42 11.13 16.99 -23.89
C ASN A 42 9.68 17.13 -23.37
N PHE A 43 9.27 18.37 -23.07
CA PHE A 43 7.96 18.64 -22.48
C PHE A 43 6.78 18.17 -23.34
N ASP A 44 6.84 18.37 -24.65
CA ASP A 44 5.75 17.95 -25.55
C ASP A 44 5.62 16.42 -25.59
N SER A 45 6.72 15.66 -25.58
CA SER A 45 6.69 14.20 -25.49
C SER A 45 6.08 13.72 -24.18
N ILE A 46 6.39 14.39 -23.07
CA ILE A 46 5.81 14.11 -21.75
C ILE A 46 4.30 14.35 -21.77
N VAL A 47 3.86 15.53 -22.22
CA VAL A 47 2.44 15.90 -22.30
C VAL A 47 1.67 14.94 -23.20
N THR A 48 2.19 14.65 -24.40
CA THR A 48 1.50 13.79 -25.38
C THR A 48 1.33 12.36 -24.87
N THR A 49 2.26 11.87 -24.05
CA THR A 49 2.19 10.52 -23.46
C THR A 49 1.23 10.46 -22.27
N ILE A 50 1.24 11.48 -21.41
CA ILE A 50 0.59 11.44 -20.10
C ILE A 50 -0.86 11.93 -20.16
N LEU A 51 -1.15 12.94 -20.98
CA LEU A 51 -2.48 13.54 -21.07
C LEU A 51 -3.60 12.53 -21.39
N PRO A 52 -3.41 11.54 -22.30
CA PRO A 52 -4.40 10.49 -22.55
C PRO A 52 -4.64 9.54 -21.36
N LEU A 53 -3.71 9.43 -20.41
CA LEU A 53 -3.82 8.53 -19.26
C LEU A 53 -4.64 9.14 -18.10
N LEU A 54 -4.96 10.44 -18.19
CA LEU A 54 -5.54 11.22 -17.10
C LEU A 54 -7.04 11.52 -17.28
N ILE A 55 -7.73 10.82 -18.17
CA ILE A 55 -9.11 11.12 -18.63
C ILE A 55 -10.19 11.04 -17.52
N ASN A 56 -9.89 10.46 -16.35
CA ASN A 56 -10.87 10.24 -15.29
C ASN A 56 -11.06 11.46 -14.37
N GLY A 57 -12.07 12.29 -14.67
CA GLY A 57 -12.79 13.17 -13.73
C GLY A 57 -12.35 14.64 -13.67
N HIS A 58 -11.12 14.96 -14.06
CA HIS A 58 -10.64 16.34 -14.24
C HIS A 58 -9.72 16.36 -15.45
N ARG A 59 -9.99 17.20 -16.46
CA ARG A 59 -9.11 17.33 -17.63
C ARG A 59 -7.86 18.07 -17.17
N PRO A 60 -6.71 17.40 -17.02
CA PRO A 60 -5.48 18.09 -16.66
C PRO A 60 -5.09 19.01 -17.81
N THR A 61 -4.49 20.13 -17.46
CA THR A 61 -3.94 21.08 -18.42
C THR A 61 -2.44 20.87 -18.59
N ARG A 62 -1.87 21.46 -19.65
CA ARG A 62 -0.40 21.54 -19.80
C ARG A 62 0.25 22.21 -18.59
N ALA A 63 -0.42 23.19 -17.96
CA ALA A 63 0.07 23.87 -16.77
C ALA A 63 0.18 22.92 -15.57
N ASP A 64 -0.83 22.07 -15.33
CA ASP A 64 -0.79 21.10 -14.23
C ASP A 64 0.36 20.10 -14.36
N ILE A 65 0.66 19.69 -15.60
CA ILE A 65 1.81 18.81 -15.89
C ILE A 65 3.13 19.57 -15.70
N ALA A 66 3.22 20.84 -16.13
CA ALA A 66 4.41 21.66 -15.95
C ALA A 66 4.73 21.90 -14.47
N ASP A 67 3.72 22.20 -13.65
CA ASP A 67 3.89 22.39 -12.20
C ASP A 67 4.46 21.13 -11.54
N VAL A 68 3.89 19.97 -11.84
CA VAL A 68 4.37 18.70 -11.30
C VAL A 68 5.76 18.35 -11.84
N LEU A 69 6.03 18.63 -13.13
CA LEU A 69 7.33 18.38 -13.75
C LEU A 69 8.44 19.22 -13.08
N ASN A 70 8.17 20.49 -12.77
CA ASN A 70 9.09 21.34 -12.03
C ASN A 70 9.40 20.81 -10.62
N GLU A 71 8.43 20.14 -9.98
CA GLU A 71 8.66 19.48 -8.69
C GLU A 71 9.57 18.26 -8.83
N VAL A 72 9.31 17.38 -9.81
CA VAL A 72 9.93 16.04 -9.86
C VAL A 72 11.16 15.92 -10.75
N ALA A 73 11.34 16.86 -11.69
CA ALA A 73 12.37 16.79 -12.72
C ALA A 73 13.20 18.08 -12.77
N ILE A 74 14.40 17.95 -13.29
CA ILE A 74 15.33 19.05 -13.55
C ILE A 74 15.62 19.09 -15.05
N SER A 75 15.74 20.30 -15.58
CA SER A 75 16.21 20.52 -16.94
C SER A 75 17.54 21.26 -16.90
N TYR A 76 18.59 20.63 -17.43
CA TYR A 76 19.92 21.25 -17.52
C TYR A 76 20.07 22.09 -18.79
N ASP A 77 19.32 21.75 -19.84
CA ASP A 77 19.39 22.35 -21.17
C ASP A 77 18.14 23.19 -21.52
N SER A 78 17.19 23.34 -20.59
CA SER A 78 15.88 23.99 -20.76
C SER A 78 14.98 23.35 -21.83
N VAL A 79 15.38 22.22 -22.40
CA VAL A 79 14.67 21.52 -23.49
C VAL A 79 14.20 20.15 -23.02
N ASN A 80 15.07 19.46 -22.29
CA ASN A 80 14.87 18.10 -21.85
C ASN A 80 14.84 18.02 -20.33
N TRP A 81 14.00 17.13 -19.84
CA TRP A 81 13.75 16.93 -18.43
C TRP A 81 14.23 15.54 -18.02
N GLU A 82 14.91 15.50 -16.88
CA GLU A 82 15.44 14.31 -16.24
C GLU A 82 14.93 14.27 -14.79
N ILE A 83 14.68 13.09 -14.24
CA ILE A 83 14.22 12.96 -12.85
C ILE A 83 15.27 13.50 -11.89
N LYS A 84 14.85 14.27 -10.88
CA LYS A 84 15.72 14.69 -9.79
C LYS A 84 16.22 13.48 -9.02
N ASP A 85 17.42 13.61 -8.44
CA ASP A 85 18.01 12.52 -7.64
C ASP A 85 17.03 11.99 -6.57
N PRO A 86 16.92 10.66 -6.38
CA PRO A 86 16.02 10.06 -5.40
C PRO A 86 16.19 10.63 -3.99
N SER A 87 17.40 11.04 -3.59
CA SER A 87 17.62 11.66 -2.28
C SER A 87 16.95 13.04 -2.14
N VAL A 88 16.81 13.79 -3.25
CA VAL A 88 16.12 15.08 -3.30
C VAL A 88 14.61 14.88 -3.25
N LEU A 89 14.09 13.92 -4.03
CA LEU A 89 12.67 13.59 -4.04
C LEU A 89 12.20 12.98 -2.70
N ALA A 90 13.09 12.27 -1.99
CA ALA A 90 12.82 11.71 -0.65
C ALA A 90 12.64 12.83 0.38
N LYS A 91 13.51 13.84 0.36
CA LYS A 91 13.43 15.01 1.25
C LYS A 91 12.18 15.87 0.99
N GLN A 92 11.62 15.81 -0.21
CA GLN A 92 10.41 16.54 -0.59
C GLN A 92 9.11 15.79 -0.23
N GLY A 93 9.20 14.59 0.36
CA GLY A 93 8.01 13.78 0.68
C GLY A 93 7.26 13.27 -0.55
N ILE A 94 7.91 13.30 -1.73
CA ILE A 94 7.35 12.87 -3.02
C ILE A 94 7.54 11.35 -3.22
N LEU A 95 8.52 10.75 -2.53
CA LEU A 95 8.86 9.33 -2.64
C LEU A 95 8.24 8.32 -1.67
N PRO A 96 7.55 8.65 -0.56
CA PRO A 96 7.10 7.60 0.36
C PRO A 96 6.07 6.65 -0.29
N LEU A 97 5.52 6.98 -1.47
CA LEU A 97 4.72 6.04 -2.27
C LEU A 97 5.52 5.19 -3.29
N PHE A 98 6.77 5.54 -3.68
CA PHE A 98 7.39 4.99 -4.91
C PHE A 98 8.91 4.71 -4.88
N VAL A 99 9.57 4.70 -3.72
CA VAL A 99 10.96 4.21 -3.56
C VAL A 99 10.97 3.33 -2.30
N THR A 100 11.12 2.01 -2.41
CA THR A 100 12.21 1.32 -3.08
C THR A 100 11.71 -0.05 -3.55
N GLU A 101 11.63 -0.31 -4.85
CA GLU A 101 11.63 -1.68 -5.39
C GLU A 101 13.06 -2.25 -5.30
N LYS A 102 13.66 -2.27 -4.11
CA LYS A 102 14.45 -3.44 -3.80
C LYS A 102 13.39 -4.50 -3.55
N ARG A 103 13.12 -5.30 -4.58
CA ARG A 103 12.46 -6.59 -4.40
C ARG A 103 13.40 -7.34 -3.46
N GLU A 104 13.21 -7.18 -2.16
CA GLU A 104 13.82 -8.06 -1.19
C GLU A 104 13.23 -9.42 -1.55
N GLU A 105 14.02 -10.23 -2.24
CA GLU A 105 13.73 -11.63 -2.45
C GLU A 105 13.77 -12.27 -1.06
N TYR A 106 12.63 -12.20 -0.39
CA TYR A 106 12.40 -12.97 0.81
C TYR A 106 12.26 -14.41 0.36
N GLU A 107 13.27 -15.22 0.66
CA GLU A 107 13.11 -16.67 0.64
C GLU A 107 11.99 -17.00 1.63
N MET A 108 10.81 -17.30 1.09
CA MET A 108 9.66 -17.66 1.90
C MET A 108 9.86 -19.09 2.41
N PRO A 109 9.80 -19.30 3.73
CA PRO A 109 9.81 -20.64 4.28
C PRO A 109 8.64 -21.46 3.70
N PRO A 110 8.83 -22.77 3.48
CA PRO A 110 7.77 -23.63 2.97
C PRO A 110 6.63 -23.72 3.99
N SER A 111 5.43 -23.33 3.58
CA SER A 111 4.18 -23.42 4.36
C SER A 111 2.97 -23.31 3.39
N THR A 112 1.74 -23.35 3.91
CA THR A 112 0.49 -23.18 3.13
C THR A 112 0.40 -21.76 2.55
N ALA A 113 -0.33 -21.58 1.45
CA ALA A 113 -0.48 -20.26 0.84
C ALA A 113 -1.10 -19.24 1.82
N HIS A 114 -2.04 -19.68 2.66
CA HIS A 114 -2.67 -18.89 3.71
C HIS A 114 -1.62 -18.37 4.72
N ASN A 115 -0.79 -19.27 5.28
CA ASN A 115 0.27 -18.88 6.21
C ASN A 115 1.31 -17.98 5.55
N GLN A 116 1.58 -18.16 4.25
CA GLN A 116 2.48 -17.29 3.50
C GLN A 116 1.93 -15.85 3.39
N HIS A 117 0.61 -15.68 3.24
CA HIS A 117 -0.01 -14.35 3.30
C HIS A 117 0.08 -13.73 4.69
N ILE A 118 -0.18 -14.52 5.74
CA ILE A 118 0.01 -14.08 7.13
C ILE A 118 1.45 -13.62 7.38
N TYR A 119 2.43 -14.39 6.91
CA TYR A 119 3.85 -14.05 7.03
C TYR A 119 4.16 -12.71 6.38
N ARG A 120 3.69 -12.48 5.15
CA ARG A 120 3.87 -11.19 4.44
C ARG A 120 3.24 -10.03 5.21
N LEU A 121 2.02 -10.21 5.73
CA LEU A 121 1.34 -9.20 6.54
C LEU A 121 2.11 -8.92 7.85
N ALA A 122 2.70 -9.93 8.46
CA ALA A 122 3.51 -9.76 9.67
C ALA A 122 4.82 -9.01 9.40
N ILE A 123 5.47 -9.23 8.26
CA ILE A 123 6.63 -8.43 7.83
C ILE A 123 6.23 -6.95 7.61
N LEU A 124 5.08 -6.71 6.95
CA LEU A 124 4.56 -5.35 6.76
C LEU A 124 4.23 -4.69 8.10
N CYS A 125 3.65 -5.43 9.04
CA CYS A 125 3.37 -4.99 10.42
C CYS A 125 4.63 -4.46 11.10
N GLN A 126 5.71 -5.24 11.08
CA GLN A 126 6.99 -4.86 11.69
C GLN A 126 7.62 -3.65 11.00
N LYS A 127 7.59 -3.59 9.67
CA LYS A 127 8.10 -2.44 8.89
C LYS A 127 7.30 -1.17 9.16
N ALA A 128 6.01 -1.29 9.45
CA ALA A 128 5.15 -0.18 9.83
C ALA A 128 5.31 0.25 11.30
N GLY A 129 6.17 -0.41 12.09
CA GLY A 129 6.45 -0.08 13.49
C GLY A 129 5.48 -0.71 14.50
N PHE A 130 4.69 -1.70 14.07
CA PHE A 130 3.77 -2.45 14.92
C PHE A 130 4.33 -3.83 15.26
N VAL A 131 3.69 -4.51 16.19
CA VAL A 131 4.03 -5.89 16.59
C VAL A 131 2.88 -6.82 16.18
N PRO A 132 3.15 -7.88 15.39
CA PRO A 132 2.11 -8.80 14.97
C PRO A 132 1.72 -9.72 16.12
N TYR A 133 0.42 -9.94 16.31
CA TYR A 133 -0.16 -11.05 17.04
C TYR A 133 -0.72 -12.03 16.01
N ILE A 134 -0.30 -13.29 16.09
CA ILE A 134 -0.76 -14.36 15.20
C ILE A 134 -1.82 -15.18 15.93
N GLY A 135 -2.91 -15.50 15.23
CA GLY A 135 -4.00 -16.36 15.69
C GLY A 135 -3.51 -17.68 16.29
N LYS A 136 -4.26 -18.22 17.24
CA LYS A 136 -3.84 -19.44 17.96
C LYS A 136 -3.72 -20.67 17.06
N GLN A 137 -4.46 -20.74 15.95
CA GLN A 137 -4.42 -21.89 15.05
C GLN A 137 -3.15 -21.86 14.18
N GLU A 138 -2.73 -20.67 13.77
CA GLU A 138 -1.66 -20.40 12.80
C GLU A 138 -0.30 -20.30 13.51
N ARG A 139 -0.27 -19.84 14.77
CA ARG A 139 0.95 -19.54 15.55
C ARG A 139 1.95 -20.69 15.66
N ASN A 140 1.49 -21.93 15.55
CA ASN A 140 2.37 -23.10 15.66
C ASN A 140 3.18 -23.37 14.39
N ASP A 141 2.92 -22.65 13.30
CA ASP A 141 3.71 -22.78 12.08
C ASP A 141 5.15 -22.29 12.32
N PRO A 142 6.18 -23.12 12.02
CA PRO A 142 7.58 -22.76 12.18
C PRO A 142 7.99 -21.45 11.48
N MET A 143 7.36 -21.12 10.35
CA MET A 143 7.58 -19.87 9.61
C MET A 143 7.19 -18.65 10.44
N LEU A 144 6.09 -18.74 11.17
CA LEU A 144 5.54 -17.63 11.95
C LEU A 144 6.23 -17.50 13.31
N ALA A 145 6.78 -18.58 13.84
CA ALA A 145 7.56 -18.57 15.08
C ALA A 145 8.81 -17.68 15.00
N ALA A 146 9.44 -17.59 13.83
CA ALA A 146 10.63 -16.77 13.61
C ALA A 146 10.38 -15.26 13.78
N LEU A 147 9.12 -14.81 13.65
CA LEU A 147 8.74 -13.40 13.67
C LEU A 147 8.59 -12.81 15.07
N LYS A 148 8.77 -13.61 16.13
CA LYS A 148 8.59 -13.20 17.54
C LYS A 148 7.26 -12.45 17.77
N PRO A 149 6.11 -13.03 17.39
CA PRO A 149 4.83 -12.36 17.54
C PRO A 149 4.43 -12.19 19.01
N LEU A 150 3.52 -11.25 19.26
CA LEU A 150 2.88 -11.10 20.56
C LEU A 150 2.14 -12.38 20.94
N THR A 151 2.30 -12.78 22.19
CA THR A 151 1.62 -13.95 22.74
C THR A 151 0.26 -13.61 23.34
N ARG A 152 0.06 -12.34 23.73
CA ARG A 152 -1.15 -11.84 24.40
C ARG A 152 -1.50 -10.44 23.88
N LEU A 153 -2.80 -10.14 23.88
CA LEU A 153 -3.34 -8.82 23.54
C LEU A 153 -3.89 -8.14 24.79
N ASN A 154 -3.76 -6.82 24.84
CA ASN A 154 -4.32 -5.97 25.88
C ASN A 154 -5.76 -5.57 25.51
N VAL A 155 -6.67 -6.54 25.54
CA VAL A 155 -8.09 -6.33 25.22
C VAL A 155 -8.95 -6.67 26.43
N LYS A 156 -9.83 -5.73 26.81
CA LYS A 156 -10.89 -5.98 27.79
C LYS A 156 -12.11 -6.53 27.05
N ALA A 157 -12.28 -7.84 27.08
CA ALA A 157 -13.42 -8.52 26.46
C ALA A 157 -13.88 -9.67 27.35
N GLU A 158 -15.16 -10.04 27.24
CA GLU A 158 -15.70 -11.22 27.92
C GLU A 158 -15.00 -12.50 27.43
N PRO A 159 -14.90 -13.57 28.24
CA PRO A 159 -14.14 -14.76 27.88
C PRO A 159 -14.49 -15.39 26.53
N VAL A 160 -15.76 -15.32 26.14
CA VAL A 160 -16.25 -15.82 24.85
C VAL A 160 -15.75 -14.96 23.68
N GLN A 161 -15.78 -13.64 23.86
CA GLN A 161 -15.29 -12.69 22.85
C GLN A 161 -13.76 -12.74 22.75
N GLN A 162 -13.08 -12.87 23.90
CA GLN A 162 -11.63 -13.00 23.94
C GLN A 162 -11.17 -14.23 23.17
N LYS A 163 -11.84 -15.39 23.34
CA LYS A 163 -11.55 -16.59 22.54
C LYS A 163 -11.68 -16.32 21.05
N ARG A 164 -12.71 -15.60 20.59
CA ARG A 164 -12.88 -15.26 19.17
C ARG A 164 -11.77 -14.35 18.67
N ILE A 165 -11.41 -13.31 19.44
CA ILE A 165 -10.32 -12.39 19.08
C ILE A 165 -8.99 -13.14 18.96
N GLU A 166 -8.74 -14.10 19.84
CA GLU A 166 -7.52 -14.91 19.80
C GLU A 166 -7.44 -15.87 18.60
N GLN A 167 -8.53 -16.11 17.88
CA GLN A 167 -8.58 -16.92 16.66
C GLN A 167 -8.35 -16.10 15.38
N ILE A 168 -8.39 -14.77 15.43
CA ILE A 168 -8.16 -13.94 14.23
C ILE A 168 -6.74 -14.19 13.72
N ASP A 169 -6.62 -14.44 12.42
CA ASP A 169 -5.37 -14.88 11.77
C ASP A 169 -4.18 -13.98 12.11
N ILE A 170 -4.35 -12.67 11.94
CA ILE A 170 -3.33 -11.69 12.33
C ILE A 170 -3.94 -10.37 12.81
N ILE A 171 -3.39 -9.88 13.94
CA ILE A 171 -3.71 -8.59 14.52
C ILE A 171 -2.43 -7.76 14.60
N TRP A 172 -2.48 -6.53 14.13
CA TRP A 172 -1.39 -5.57 14.30
C TRP A 172 -1.65 -4.80 15.58
N ALA A 173 -0.69 -4.83 16.50
CA ALA A 173 -0.82 -4.19 17.81
C ALA A 173 0.37 -3.28 18.09
N GLN A 174 0.18 -2.37 19.04
CA GLN A 174 1.29 -1.65 19.65
C GLN A 174 2.14 -2.58 20.51
N ALA A 175 3.34 -2.13 20.90
CA ALA A 175 4.26 -2.91 21.73
C ALA A 175 3.67 -3.30 23.10
N ASP A 176 2.68 -2.55 23.59
CA ASP A 176 1.94 -2.84 24.84
C ASP A 176 0.81 -3.89 24.64
N GLY A 177 0.65 -4.41 23.43
CA GLY A 177 -0.40 -5.37 23.08
C GLY A 177 -1.75 -4.76 22.74
N THR A 178 -1.87 -3.43 22.65
CA THR A 178 -3.11 -2.76 22.24
C THR A 178 -3.36 -2.96 20.74
N PRO A 179 -4.46 -3.62 20.32
CA PRO A 179 -4.73 -3.89 18.91
C PRO A 179 -5.08 -2.61 18.14
N VAL A 180 -4.64 -2.54 16.89
CA VAL A 180 -4.87 -1.41 15.96
C VAL A 180 -5.64 -1.86 14.72
N TRP A 181 -5.22 -2.97 14.11
CA TRP A 181 -5.90 -3.58 12.96
C TRP A 181 -6.00 -5.10 13.12
N ALA A 182 -7.01 -5.69 12.50
CA ALA A 182 -7.26 -7.12 12.46
C ALA A 182 -7.50 -7.54 11.00
N PHE A 183 -6.94 -8.68 10.60
CA PHE A 183 -7.06 -9.22 9.25
C PHE A 183 -7.42 -10.69 9.32
N GLU A 184 -8.36 -11.09 8.46
CA GLU A 184 -8.71 -12.47 8.17
C GLU A 184 -8.30 -12.75 6.71
N ILE A 185 -7.68 -13.90 6.46
CA ILE A 185 -7.16 -14.29 5.16
C ILE A 185 -8.00 -15.46 4.64
N GLU A 186 -8.79 -15.19 3.60
CA GLU A 186 -9.52 -16.25 2.90
C GLU A 186 -8.75 -16.74 1.67
N GLU A 187 -8.67 -18.07 1.52
CA GLU A 187 -8.28 -18.69 0.25
C GLU A 187 -9.54 -19.01 -0.54
N HIS A 188 -9.73 -18.35 -1.69
CA HIS A 188 -10.73 -18.80 -2.66
C HIS A 188 -10.10 -19.87 -3.55
N THR A 189 -10.64 -21.08 -3.50
CA THR A 189 -10.48 -22.04 -4.59
C THR A 189 -11.27 -21.52 -5.80
N SER A 190 -10.59 -21.35 -6.93
CA SER A 190 -11.26 -21.11 -8.21
C SER A 190 -12.24 -22.27 -8.46
N ILE A 191 -13.54 -21.96 -8.53
CA ILE A 191 -14.58 -22.85 -9.04
C ILE A 191 -14.46 -22.91 -10.57
#